data_AF-A0A453DEN8-F1
#
_entry.id   AF-A0A453DEN8-F1
#
_cell.length_a   1.000
_cell.length_b   1.000
_cell.length_c   1.000
_cell.angle_alpha   90.00
_cell.angle_beta   90.00
_cell.angle_gamma   90.00
#
_symmetry.space_group_name_H-M   'P 1'
#
loop_
_entity.id
_entity.type
_entity.pdbx_description
1 polymer ?
#
loop_
_entity_poly.entity_id
_entity_poly.type
_entity_poly.pdbx_seq_one_letter_code
_entity_poly.pdbx_strand_id
1 'polypeptide(L)'
;MDISSLFTGISIMRELLFCDPGSSNAGGQWAAGDEPLYYIVSPKDIVVAKPRDTEDHIAWLLQHGWHEKALAAVEAGQGRTELLDEVGTRYLDHLIIERKYAEAAQLCPKLLRGSPSAWERWVFHFAHLRQLPVLIPYIPIENPQLSDTAYEVALVALTTNASFHELLLTTIKSWPPTLYSASPVISAIEPQLNSSSMTNSLKEALAELYVINSQYEKALSLFAELLKPEVFEFIEKHSLHDAIHDKVVNLMLLDCKRAVHLLIQHRDIIPPYEVVEQLLHASKSCDKKYLLHQYLHALFEVDIHAGKDYHDMQLELYADYEPRMLLPFLRTSQHYRLDKAYEIFAQKEFVKEQVFVLGRMGNAKEALSTIINKLEDIQEAVEFVTEQHDDELWDELIRQCLQKPEMVIE
;
A
#
# COMPACT_ATOMS: atom_id res chain seq x y z
N MET A 1 -10.41 -65.58 -38.62
CA MET A 1 -11.59 -66.11 -37.91
C MET A 1 -12.61 -64.99 -37.89
N ASP A 2 -13.76 -65.23 -38.51
CA ASP A 2 -14.77 -64.21 -38.77
C ASP A 2 -15.36 -63.60 -37.49
N ILE A 3 -15.45 -62.27 -37.49
CA ILE A 3 -16.07 -61.43 -36.44
C ILE A 3 -17.56 -61.78 -36.24
N SER A 4 -18.20 -62.44 -37.22
CA SER A 4 -19.60 -62.91 -37.12
C SER A 4 -19.80 -64.02 -36.07
N SER A 5 -18.76 -64.84 -35.81
CA SER A 5 -18.83 -65.94 -34.83
C SER A 5 -18.70 -65.49 -33.37
N LEU A 6 -18.07 -64.32 -33.13
CA LEU A 6 -18.00 -63.68 -31.81
C LEU A 6 -19.34 -63.06 -31.39
N PHE A 7 -20.10 -62.51 -32.36
CA PHE A 7 -21.41 -61.93 -32.08
C PHE A 7 -22.47 -62.99 -31.74
N THR A 8 -22.36 -64.22 -32.27
CA THR A 8 -23.29 -65.30 -31.93
C THR A 8 -23.10 -65.78 -30.49
N GLY A 9 -21.86 -65.83 -29.99
CA GLY A 9 -21.58 -66.13 -28.58
C GLY A 9 -22.05 -65.04 -27.61
N ILE A 10 -21.92 -63.76 -28.00
CA ILE A 10 -22.40 -62.61 -27.20
C ILE A 10 -23.94 -62.55 -27.17
N SER A 11 -24.61 -62.97 -28.25
CA SER A 11 -26.08 -63.00 -28.28
C SER A 11 -26.66 -64.07 -27.35
N ILE A 12 -25.96 -65.21 -27.16
CA ILE A 12 -26.35 -66.23 -26.17
C ILE A 12 -26.11 -65.72 -24.74
N MET A 13 -25.09 -64.89 -24.49
CA MET A 13 -24.91 -64.24 -23.19
C MET A 13 -26.02 -63.22 -22.86
N ARG A 14 -26.63 -62.58 -23.87
CA ARG A 14 -27.69 -61.59 -23.64
C ARG A 14 -29.00 -62.24 -23.17
N GLU A 15 -29.26 -63.49 -23.53
CA GLU A 15 -30.42 -64.26 -23.04
C GLU A 15 -30.22 -64.83 -21.62
N LEU A 16 -28.98 -65.02 -21.16
CA LEU A 16 -28.69 -65.43 -19.77
C LEU A 16 -28.65 -64.25 -18.77
N LEU A 17 -28.60 -63.01 -19.26
CA LEU A 17 -28.48 -61.79 -18.45
C LEU A 17 -29.82 -61.15 -18.04
N PHE A 18 -30.96 -61.71 -18.43
CA PHE A 18 -32.28 -61.34 -17.91
C PHE A 18 -32.95 -62.55 -17.25
N CYS A 19 -32.50 -62.89 -16.03
CA CYS A 19 -33.36 -63.56 -15.07
C CYS A 19 -33.88 -62.50 -14.10
N ASP A 20 -35.20 -62.29 -14.13
CA ASP A 20 -35.94 -61.56 -13.10
C ASP A 20 -35.57 -62.05 -11.69
N PRO A 21 -35.69 -61.20 -10.65
CA PRO A 21 -35.34 -61.54 -9.26
C PRO A 21 -36.36 -62.49 -8.59
N GLY A 22 -36.83 -63.51 -9.32
CA GLY A 22 -37.92 -64.37 -8.90
C GLY A 22 -37.92 -65.72 -9.61
N SER A 23 -36.84 -66.50 -9.50
CA SER A 23 -36.93 -67.95 -9.71
C SER A 23 -35.75 -68.65 -9.03
N SER A 24 -36.02 -69.18 -7.83
CA SER A 24 -35.17 -70.18 -7.20
C SER A 24 -35.34 -71.50 -7.97
N ASN A 25 -34.27 -72.00 -8.60
CA ASN A 25 -33.84 -73.41 -8.62
C ASN A 25 -32.93 -73.71 -9.81
N ALA A 26 -31.61 -73.67 -9.61
CA ALA A 26 -30.65 -74.64 -10.16
C ALA A 26 -29.23 -74.34 -9.65
N GLY A 27 -28.79 -75.11 -8.66
CA GLY A 27 -27.40 -75.51 -8.35
C GLY A 27 -26.26 -74.48 -8.47
N GLY A 28 -25.91 -73.87 -7.33
CA GLY A 28 -24.62 -73.19 -7.15
C GLY A 28 -24.72 -72.06 -6.13
N GLN A 29 -24.74 -72.38 -4.84
CA GLN A 29 -24.59 -71.38 -3.78
C GLN A 29 -23.15 -70.86 -3.83
N TRP A 30 -22.96 -69.67 -4.38
CA TRP A 30 -21.74 -68.90 -4.14
C TRP A 30 -21.78 -68.44 -2.68
N ALA A 31 -20.68 -68.63 -1.94
CA ALA A 31 -20.54 -68.05 -0.61
C ALA A 31 -20.65 -66.53 -0.74
N ALA A 32 -21.47 -65.90 0.11
CA ALA A 32 -21.59 -64.45 0.13
C ALA A 32 -20.22 -63.83 0.42
N GLY A 33 -19.61 -63.22 -0.59
CA GLY A 33 -18.30 -62.56 -0.49
C GLY A 33 -17.28 -62.89 -1.58
N ASP A 34 -17.48 -63.95 -2.37
CA ASP A 34 -16.57 -64.28 -3.48
C ASP A 34 -17.11 -63.78 -4.83
N GLU A 35 -16.36 -62.88 -5.47
CA GLU A 35 -16.68 -62.37 -6.81
C GLU A 35 -16.43 -63.46 -7.88
N PRO A 36 -17.37 -63.72 -8.81
CA PRO A 36 -17.27 -64.83 -9.74
C PRO A 36 -16.18 -64.61 -10.81
N LEU A 37 -15.10 -65.40 -10.77
CA LEU A 37 -14.10 -65.47 -11.85
C LEU A 37 -14.54 -66.45 -12.95
N TYR A 38 -14.62 -65.99 -14.19
CA TYR A 38 -14.89 -66.80 -15.36
C TYR A 38 -13.58 -67.14 -16.09
N TYR A 39 -13.33 -68.41 -16.38
CA TYR A 39 -12.15 -68.84 -17.13
C TYR A 39 -12.58 -69.36 -18.50
N ILE A 40 -12.10 -68.74 -19.57
CA ILE A 40 -12.25 -69.22 -20.94
C ILE A 40 -10.91 -69.86 -21.33
N VAL A 41 -10.87 -71.19 -21.32
CA VAL A 41 -9.66 -71.97 -21.57
C VAL A 41 -9.67 -72.48 -23.01
N SER A 42 -8.58 -72.25 -23.73
CA SER A 42 -8.25 -72.87 -25.01
C SER A 42 -6.94 -73.66 -24.88
N PRO A 43 -6.63 -74.59 -25.82
CA PRO A 43 -5.39 -75.37 -25.77
C PRO A 43 -4.09 -74.55 -25.85
N LYS A 44 -4.17 -73.26 -26.18
CA LYS A 44 -3.02 -72.35 -26.30
C LYS A 44 -3.03 -71.23 -25.25
N ASP A 45 -4.22 -70.77 -24.86
CA ASP A 45 -4.38 -69.61 -23.97
C ASP A 45 -5.53 -69.79 -22.99
N ILE A 46 -5.38 -69.19 -21.80
CA ILE A 46 -6.42 -69.08 -20.78
C ILE A 46 -6.76 -67.59 -20.63
N VAL A 47 -8.02 -67.23 -20.84
CA VAL A 47 -8.54 -65.89 -20.59
C VAL A 47 -9.35 -65.90 -19.30
N VAL A 48 -9.00 -65.04 -18.35
CA VAL A 48 -9.75 -64.85 -17.10
C VAL A 48 -10.60 -63.60 -17.22
N ALA A 49 -11.92 -63.75 -17.13
CA ALA A 49 -12.87 -62.66 -17.05
C ALA A 49 -13.33 -62.50 -15.60
N LYS A 50 -13.05 -61.33 -15.02
CA LYS A 50 -13.52 -60.94 -13.69
C LYS A 50 -14.59 -59.85 -13.83
N PRO A 51 -15.58 -59.77 -12.92
CA PRO A 51 -16.43 -58.59 -12.83
C PRO A 51 -15.54 -57.36 -12.61
N ARG A 52 -15.85 -56.24 -13.27
CA ARG A 52 -15.10 -54.99 -13.07
C ARG A 52 -15.25 -54.57 -11.62
N ASP A 53 -14.13 -54.46 -10.93
CA ASP A 53 -14.11 -53.78 -9.64
C ASP A 53 -14.26 -52.26 -9.87
N THR A 54 -14.50 -51.55 -8.79
CA THR A 54 -14.67 -50.10 -8.82
C THR A 54 -13.38 -49.39 -9.25
N GLU A 55 -12.21 -49.99 -8.98
CA GLU A 55 -10.89 -49.49 -9.37
C GLU A 55 -10.69 -49.58 -10.90
N ASP A 56 -11.07 -50.70 -11.54
CA ASP A 56 -11.09 -50.94 -12.98
C ASP A 56 -12.05 -49.98 -13.69
N HIS A 57 -13.20 -49.69 -13.07
CA HIS A 57 -14.14 -48.70 -13.60
C HIS A 57 -13.53 -47.29 -13.61
N ILE A 58 -12.89 -46.88 -12.53
CA ILE A 58 -12.19 -45.59 -12.43
C ILE A 58 -11.03 -45.53 -13.43
N ALA A 59 -10.22 -46.59 -13.54
CA ALA A 59 -9.12 -46.68 -14.50
C ALA A 59 -9.62 -46.58 -15.95
N TRP A 60 -10.75 -47.23 -16.27
CA TRP A 60 -11.40 -47.13 -17.57
C TRP A 60 -11.88 -45.69 -17.86
N LEU A 61 -12.51 -45.02 -16.88
CA LEU A 61 -12.95 -43.63 -17.02
C LEU A 61 -11.77 -42.68 -17.26
N LEU A 62 -10.65 -42.88 -16.56
CA LEU A 62 -9.42 -42.11 -16.78
C LEU A 62 -8.83 -42.35 -18.17
N GLN A 63 -8.83 -43.59 -18.66
CA GLN A 63 -8.32 -43.94 -19.99
C GLN A 63 -9.13 -43.28 -21.12
N HIS A 64 -10.43 -43.08 -20.90
CA HIS A 64 -11.33 -42.41 -21.84
C HIS A 64 -11.44 -40.90 -21.65
N GLY A 65 -10.65 -40.30 -20.75
CA GLY A 65 -10.61 -38.86 -20.51
C GLY A 65 -11.83 -38.31 -19.75
N TRP A 66 -12.67 -39.16 -19.15
CA TRP A 66 -13.87 -38.74 -18.41
C TRP A 66 -13.54 -38.48 -16.94
N HIS A 67 -12.65 -37.51 -16.72
CA HIS A 67 -12.07 -37.23 -15.40
C HIS A 67 -13.10 -36.75 -14.36
N GLU A 68 -14.12 -35.97 -14.75
CA GLU A 68 -15.20 -35.55 -13.86
C GLU A 68 -16.03 -36.74 -13.33
N LYS A 69 -16.32 -37.71 -14.22
CA LYS A 69 -17.06 -38.92 -13.85
C LYS A 69 -16.20 -39.84 -12.99
N ALA A 70 -14.89 -39.91 -13.27
CA ALA A 70 -13.94 -40.64 -12.46
C ALA A 70 -13.89 -40.05 -11.03
N LEU A 71 -13.81 -38.73 -10.90
CA LEU A 71 -13.82 -38.05 -9.59
C LEU A 71 -15.12 -38.33 -8.82
N ALA A 72 -16.28 -38.20 -9.47
CA ALA A 72 -17.57 -38.48 -8.85
C ALA A 72 -17.72 -39.95 -8.39
N ALA A 73 -17.18 -40.90 -9.16
CA ALA A 73 -17.18 -42.31 -8.79
C ALA A 73 -16.33 -42.56 -7.53
N VAL A 74 -15.18 -41.89 -7.40
CA VAL A 74 -14.32 -42.06 -6.23
C VAL A 74 -14.91 -41.36 -5.00
N GLU A 75 -15.55 -40.19 -5.16
CA GLU A 75 -16.25 -39.48 -4.09
C GLU A 75 -17.48 -40.23 -3.54
N ALA A 76 -18.12 -41.07 -4.36
CA ALA A 76 -19.24 -41.93 -3.94
C ALA A 76 -18.82 -43.08 -3.00
N GLY A 77 -17.58 -43.08 -2.49
CA GLY A 77 -17.07 -44.07 -1.53
C GLY A 77 -16.67 -45.40 -2.18
N GLN A 78 -16.47 -45.42 -3.50
CA GLN A 78 -16.21 -46.64 -4.25
C GLN A 78 -14.71 -46.97 -4.42
N GLY A 79 -13.79 -46.13 -3.93
CA GLY A 79 -12.34 -46.34 -4.11
C GLY A 79 -11.50 -46.00 -2.88
N ARG A 80 -10.26 -46.51 -2.84
CA ARG A 80 -9.25 -46.16 -1.83
C ARG A 80 -8.89 -44.69 -1.91
N THR A 81 -8.49 -44.09 -0.78
CA THR A 81 -8.02 -42.70 -0.72
C THR A 81 -6.83 -42.45 -1.65
N GLU A 82 -5.97 -43.45 -1.87
CA GLU A 82 -4.82 -43.38 -2.78
C GLU A 82 -5.23 -43.18 -4.25
N LEU A 83 -6.39 -43.72 -4.66
CA LEU A 83 -6.91 -43.54 -6.02
C LEU A 83 -7.45 -42.13 -6.26
N LEU A 84 -7.88 -41.42 -5.20
CA LEU A 84 -8.26 -40.01 -5.32
C LEU A 84 -7.08 -39.14 -5.70
N ASP A 85 -5.91 -39.40 -5.12
CA ASP A 85 -4.70 -38.64 -5.40
C ASP A 85 -4.21 -38.89 -6.84
N GLU A 86 -4.31 -40.13 -7.33
CA GLU A 86 -3.97 -40.47 -8.72
C GLU A 86 -4.97 -39.88 -9.72
N VAL A 87 -6.28 -40.05 -9.48
CA VAL A 87 -7.36 -39.46 -10.30
C VAL A 87 -7.24 -37.94 -10.34
N GLY A 88 -7.01 -37.32 -9.17
CA GLY A 88 -6.84 -35.88 -9.03
C GLY A 88 -5.61 -35.38 -9.78
N THR A 89 -4.48 -36.09 -9.67
CA THR A 89 -3.25 -35.73 -10.39
C THR A 89 -3.46 -35.80 -11.90
N ARG A 90 -4.02 -36.91 -12.42
CA ARG A 90 -4.29 -37.07 -13.86
C ARG A 90 -5.33 -36.08 -14.38
N TYR A 91 -6.31 -35.72 -13.57
CA TYR A 91 -7.31 -34.72 -13.95
C TYR A 91 -6.69 -33.32 -14.05
N LEU A 92 -5.87 -32.94 -13.07
CA LEU A 92 -5.15 -31.67 -13.10
C LEU A 92 -4.16 -31.62 -14.28
N ASP A 93 -3.42 -32.71 -14.54
CA ASP A 93 -2.55 -32.81 -15.72
C ASP A 93 -3.32 -32.61 -17.02
N HIS A 94 -4.49 -33.23 -17.17
CA HIS A 94 -5.35 -33.06 -18.33
C HIS A 94 -5.81 -31.60 -18.49
N LEU A 95 -6.28 -30.95 -17.42
CA LEU A 95 -6.71 -29.55 -17.45
C LEU A 95 -5.55 -28.60 -17.82
N ILE A 96 -4.34 -28.90 -17.38
CA ILE A 96 -3.14 -28.15 -17.74
C ILE A 96 -2.79 -28.33 -19.22
N ILE A 97 -2.86 -29.55 -19.75
CA ILE A 97 -2.66 -29.83 -21.18
C ILE A 97 -3.70 -29.06 -22.03
N GLU A 98 -4.95 -28.99 -21.57
CA GLU A 98 -6.02 -28.21 -22.21
C GLU A 98 -5.90 -26.69 -21.99
N ARG A 99 -4.88 -26.22 -21.24
CA ARG A 99 -4.64 -24.81 -20.87
C ARG A 99 -5.77 -24.17 -20.04
N LYS A 100 -6.58 -24.97 -19.35
CA LYS A 100 -7.66 -24.53 -18.45
C LYS A 100 -7.13 -24.29 -17.04
N TYR A 101 -6.18 -23.37 -16.90
CA TYR A 101 -5.46 -23.15 -15.64
C TYR A 101 -6.37 -22.66 -14.49
N ALA A 102 -7.38 -21.85 -14.79
CA ALA A 102 -8.33 -21.35 -13.80
C ALA A 102 -9.22 -22.44 -13.22
N GLU A 103 -9.73 -23.34 -14.06
CA GLU A 103 -10.52 -24.49 -13.63
C GLU A 103 -9.66 -25.44 -12.80
N ALA A 104 -8.42 -25.71 -13.24
CA ALA A 104 -7.47 -26.52 -12.50
C ALA A 104 -7.21 -25.96 -11.09
N ALA A 105 -6.92 -24.65 -10.98
CA ALA A 105 -6.69 -23.98 -9.71
C ALA A 105 -7.89 -24.06 -8.75
N GLN A 106 -9.11 -23.88 -9.26
CA GLN A 106 -10.34 -23.98 -8.47
C GLN A 106 -10.58 -25.39 -7.91
N LEU A 107 -10.11 -26.41 -8.62
CA LEU A 107 -10.24 -27.81 -8.21
C LEU A 107 -9.13 -28.26 -7.24
N CYS A 108 -8.00 -27.54 -7.17
CA CYS A 108 -6.89 -27.87 -6.27
C CYS A 108 -7.31 -28.05 -4.80
N PRO A 109 -8.12 -27.16 -4.17
CA PRO A 109 -8.60 -27.37 -2.80
C PRO A 109 -9.37 -28.68 -2.60
N LYS A 110 -10.15 -29.11 -3.60
CA LYS A 110 -10.96 -30.33 -3.51
C LYS A 110 -10.12 -31.60 -3.71
N LEU A 111 -9.14 -31.53 -4.62
CA LEU A 111 -8.33 -32.67 -5.04
C LEU A 111 -7.12 -32.89 -4.13
N LEU A 112 -6.41 -31.83 -3.73
CA LEU A 112 -5.16 -31.90 -2.97
C LEU A 112 -5.39 -31.98 -1.46
N ARG A 113 -6.53 -31.46 -0.98
CA ARG A 113 -7.00 -31.55 0.41
C ARG A 113 -5.88 -31.20 1.41
N GLY A 114 -5.66 -32.06 2.40
CA GLY A 114 -4.69 -31.89 3.49
C GLY A 114 -3.26 -32.33 3.16
N SER A 115 -2.92 -32.62 1.90
CA SER A 115 -1.58 -33.13 1.55
C SER A 115 -0.60 -32.00 1.20
N PRO A 116 0.34 -31.61 2.09
CA PRO A 116 1.26 -30.51 1.82
C PRO A 116 2.19 -30.83 0.63
N SER A 117 2.69 -32.06 0.53
CA SER A 117 3.59 -32.45 -0.58
C SER A 117 2.92 -32.44 -1.94
N ALA A 118 1.60 -32.69 -2.00
CA ALA A 118 0.84 -32.57 -3.24
C ALA A 118 0.67 -31.09 -3.62
N TRP A 119 0.30 -30.23 -2.67
CA TRP A 119 0.22 -28.79 -2.85
C TRP A 119 1.53 -28.18 -3.35
N GLU A 120 2.66 -28.48 -2.70
CA GLU A 120 3.98 -27.96 -3.09
C GLU A 120 4.34 -28.35 -4.52
N ARG A 121 4.13 -29.62 -4.90
CA ARG A 121 4.36 -30.10 -6.26
C ARG A 121 3.58 -29.27 -7.28
N TRP A 122 2.31 -29.00 -7.02
CA TRP A 122 1.45 -28.21 -7.90
C TRP A 122 1.81 -26.74 -7.90
N VAL A 123 2.18 -26.15 -6.75
CA VAL A 123 2.71 -24.78 -6.67
C VAL A 123 3.94 -24.64 -7.57
N PHE A 124 4.92 -25.53 -7.46
CA PHE A 124 6.09 -25.50 -8.33
C PHE A 124 5.72 -25.76 -9.79
N HIS A 125 4.80 -26.68 -10.08
CA HIS A 125 4.38 -26.94 -11.45
C HIS A 125 3.69 -25.72 -12.11
N PHE A 126 2.77 -25.06 -11.42
CA PHE A 126 2.15 -23.80 -11.87
C PHE A 126 3.17 -22.66 -11.99
N ALA A 127 4.21 -22.63 -11.15
CA ALA A 127 5.33 -21.71 -11.26
C ALA A 127 6.10 -21.88 -12.58
N HIS A 128 6.45 -23.12 -12.95
CA HIS A 128 7.12 -23.43 -14.22
C HIS A 128 6.28 -23.01 -15.44
N LEU A 129 4.96 -23.10 -15.33
CA LEU A 129 4.01 -22.70 -16.38
C LEU A 129 3.75 -21.18 -16.42
N ARG A 130 4.28 -20.40 -15.46
CA ARG A 130 3.99 -18.97 -15.26
C ARG A 130 2.50 -18.65 -15.05
N GLN A 131 1.73 -19.60 -14.53
CA GLN A 131 0.30 -19.47 -14.24
C GLN A 131 -0.02 -19.50 -12.74
N LEU A 132 1.02 -19.39 -11.90
CA LEU A 132 0.90 -19.36 -10.46
C LEU A 132 -0.06 -18.29 -9.90
N PRO A 133 -0.21 -17.08 -10.49
CA PRO A 133 -1.16 -16.07 -9.99
C PRO A 133 -2.61 -16.57 -9.86
N VAL A 134 -3.01 -17.54 -10.69
CA VAL A 134 -4.37 -18.10 -10.68
C VAL A 134 -4.58 -19.07 -9.51
N LEU A 135 -3.51 -19.68 -9.02
CA LEU A 135 -3.54 -20.65 -7.90
C LEU A 135 -3.52 -19.96 -6.53
N ILE A 136 -2.85 -18.81 -6.42
CA ILE A 136 -2.59 -18.10 -5.15
C ILE A 136 -3.83 -17.90 -4.26
N PRO A 137 -4.99 -17.48 -4.78
CA PRO A 137 -6.20 -17.31 -3.96
C PRO A 137 -6.69 -18.60 -3.28
N TYR A 138 -6.25 -19.77 -3.77
CA TYR A 138 -6.66 -21.08 -3.28
C TYR A 138 -5.60 -21.77 -2.42
N ILE A 139 -4.39 -21.20 -2.30
CA ILE A 139 -3.31 -21.79 -1.51
C ILE A 139 -3.70 -21.80 -0.03
N PRO A 140 -3.57 -22.95 0.66
CA PRO A 140 -3.91 -23.06 2.07
C PRO A 140 -2.91 -22.31 2.97
N ILE A 141 -3.44 -21.69 4.03
CA ILE A 141 -2.68 -20.91 5.01
C ILE A 141 -2.37 -21.74 6.27
N GLU A 142 -3.30 -22.60 6.70
CA GLU A 142 -3.18 -23.37 7.96
C GLU A 142 -3.28 -24.89 7.75
N ASN A 143 -4.35 -25.37 7.13
CA ASN A 143 -4.61 -26.79 6.95
C ASN A 143 -4.69 -27.15 5.46
N PRO A 144 -3.59 -27.61 4.82
CA PRO A 144 -2.22 -27.79 5.34
C PRO A 144 -1.36 -26.54 5.22
N GLN A 145 -0.43 -26.33 6.16
CA GLN A 145 0.63 -25.34 6.05
C GLN A 145 1.74 -25.90 5.14
N LEU A 146 2.14 -25.13 4.13
CA LEU A 146 3.20 -25.51 3.20
C LEU A 146 4.57 -25.05 3.72
N SER A 147 5.65 -25.46 3.06
CA SER A 147 6.97 -24.88 3.34
C SER A 147 7.04 -23.41 2.95
N ASP A 148 7.90 -22.66 3.66
CA ASP A 148 8.17 -21.24 3.40
C ASP A 148 8.50 -21.00 1.91
N THR A 149 9.27 -21.91 1.30
CA THR A 149 9.66 -21.82 -0.11
C THR A 149 8.48 -21.79 -1.08
N ALA A 150 7.38 -22.48 -0.76
CA ALA A 150 6.19 -22.51 -1.62
C ALA A 150 5.48 -21.16 -1.62
N TYR A 151 5.35 -20.52 -0.45
CA TYR A 151 4.79 -19.18 -0.30
C TYR A 151 5.70 -18.12 -0.92
N GLU A 152 7.02 -18.24 -0.73
CA GLU A 152 8.01 -17.32 -1.33
C GLU A 152 7.95 -17.36 -2.86
N VAL A 153 7.92 -18.54 -3.47
CA VAL A 153 7.81 -18.70 -4.94
C VAL A 153 6.49 -18.12 -5.44
N ALA A 154 5.39 -18.31 -4.70
CA ALA A 154 4.10 -17.70 -5.01
C ALA A 154 4.17 -16.17 -5.04
N LEU A 155 4.74 -15.55 -4.01
CA LEU A 155 4.88 -14.10 -3.93
C LEU A 155 5.83 -13.57 -5.01
N VAL A 156 6.99 -14.20 -5.22
CA VAL A 156 7.97 -13.81 -6.26
C VAL A 156 7.35 -13.87 -7.65
N ALA A 157 6.52 -14.87 -7.96
CA ALA A 157 5.85 -14.97 -9.26
C ALA A 157 4.93 -13.78 -9.57
N LEU A 158 4.37 -13.13 -8.56
CA LEU A 158 3.52 -11.95 -8.72
C LEU A 158 4.31 -10.66 -8.98
N THR A 159 5.62 -10.64 -8.67
CA THR A 159 6.48 -9.45 -8.82
C THR A 159 6.88 -9.13 -10.26
N THR A 160 6.69 -10.07 -11.20
CA THR A 160 7.21 -9.93 -12.57
C THR A 160 6.29 -9.14 -13.49
N ASN A 161 4.96 -9.19 -13.25
CA ASN A 161 3.98 -8.54 -14.13
C ASN A 161 3.18 -7.48 -13.38
N ALA A 162 3.14 -6.27 -13.94
CA ALA A 162 2.44 -5.13 -13.36
C ALA A 162 0.95 -5.37 -13.07
N SER A 163 0.29 -6.22 -13.85
CA SER A 163 -1.13 -6.57 -13.65
C SER A 163 -1.39 -7.29 -12.33
N PHE A 164 -0.37 -7.93 -11.73
CA PHE A 164 -0.52 -8.73 -10.52
C PHE A 164 -0.04 -8.03 -9.25
N HIS A 165 0.42 -6.78 -9.34
CA HIS A 165 0.93 -6.05 -8.16
C HIS A 165 -0.15 -5.77 -7.12
N GLU A 166 -1.41 -5.54 -7.54
CA GLU A 166 -2.56 -5.45 -6.63
C GLU A 166 -2.85 -6.78 -5.93
N LEU A 167 -2.74 -7.88 -6.68
CA LEU A 167 -2.90 -9.22 -6.11
C LEU A 167 -1.78 -9.54 -5.10
N LEU A 168 -0.54 -9.12 -5.39
CA LEU A 168 0.57 -9.25 -4.45
C LEU A 168 0.30 -8.48 -3.15
N LEU A 169 -0.12 -7.22 -3.24
CA LEU A 169 -0.43 -6.40 -2.08
C LEU A 169 -1.53 -7.01 -1.20
N THR A 170 -2.63 -7.45 -1.82
CA THR A 170 -3.73 -8.11 -1.10
C THR A 170 -3.32 -9.45 -0.49
N THR A 171 -2.44 -10.20 -1.17
CA THR A 171 -1.89 -11.47 -0.65
C THR A 171 -0.98 -11.22 0.55
N ILE A 172 -0.06 -10.26 0.48
CA ILE A 172 0.85 -9.91 1.60
C ILE A 172 0.06 -9.46 2.83
N LYS A 173 -1.02 -8.70 2.64
CA LYS A 173 -1.88 -8.23 3.76
C LYS A 173 -2.75 -9.34 4.35
N SER A 174 -3.05 -10.40 3.60
CA SER A 174 -3.92 -11.50 4.06
C SER A 174 -3.13 -12.68 4.64
N TRP A 175 -1.94 -12.96 4.12
CA TRP A 175 -1.10 -14.06 4.60
C TRP A 175 -0.35 -13.66 5.87
N PRO A 176 -0.38 -14.50 6.93
CA PRO A 176 0.42 -14.26 8.12
C PRO A 176 1.92 -14.19 7.78
N PRO A 177 2.66 -13.22 8.33
CA PRO A 177 4.09 -13.06 8.06
C PRO A 177 4.95 -14.21 8.59
N THR A 178 4.38 -15.11 9.39
CA THR A 178 5.05 -16.33 9.87
C THR A 178 5.14 -17.44 8.82
N LEU A 179 4.46 -17.30 7.68
CA LEU A 179 4.42 -18.33 6.64
C LEU A 179 5.58 -18.26 5.64
N TYR A 180 6.31 -17.15 5.58
CA TYR A 180 7.35 -16.96 4.57
C TYR A 180 8.45 -16.03 5.09
N SER A 181 9.66 -16.17 4.55
CA SER A 181 10.68 -15.15 4.73
C SER A 181 10.44 -13.99 3.76
N ALA A 182 10.44 -12.75 4.25
CA ALA A 182 10.32 -11.59 3.39
C ALA A 182 11.56 -11.34 2.52
N SER A 183 12.74 -11.85 2.92
CA SER A 183 14.02 -11.53 2.25
C SER A 183 14.06 -11.93 0.76
N PRO A 184 13.66 -13.15 0.34
CA PRO A 184 13.69 -13.53 -1.07
C PRO A 184 12.76 -12.68 -1.93
N VAL A 185 11.59 -12.31 -1.40
CA VAL A 185 10.61 -11.48 -2.09
C VAL A 185 11.12 -10.05 -2.25
N ILE A 186 11.73 -9.49 -1.19
CA ILE A 186 12.38 -8.17 -1.24
C ILE A 186 13.47 -8.15 -2.30
N SER A 187 14.37 -9.14 -2.32
CA SER A 187 15.47 -9.23 -3.30
C SER A 187 14.98 -9.37 -4.76
N ALA A 188 13.76 -9.87 -4.97
CA ALA A 188 13.15 -9.93 -6.31
C ALA A 188 12.55 -8.58 -6.75
N ILE A 189 12.12 -7.73 -5.81
CA ILE A 189 11.48 -6.44 -6.07
C ILE A 189 12.51 -5.30 -6.11
N GLU A 190 13.52 -5.29 -5.23
CA GLU A 190 14.54 -4.23 -5.12
C GLU A 190 15.15 -3.80 -6.47
N PRO A 191 15.51 -4.72 -7.40
CA PRO A 191 16.06 -4.35 -8.71
C PRO A 191 15.09 -3.57 -9.60
N GLN A 192 13.78 -3.66 -9.33
CA GLN A 192 12.72 -3.05 -10.12
C GLN A 192 12.38 -1.62 -9.66
N LEU A 193 12.95 -1.14 -8.55
CA LEU A 193 12.58 0.13 -7.92
C LEU A 193 12.71 1.36 -8.85
N ASN A 194 13.69 1.32 -9.77
CA ASN A 194 13.94 2.38 -10.76
C ASN A 194 13.36 2.08 -12.16
N SER A 195 12.62 0.97 -12.30
CA SER A 195 12.03 0.53 -13.55
C SER A 195 10.64 1.13 -13.76
N SER A 196 10.23 1.30 -15.02
CA SER A 196 8.86 1.67 -15.39
C SER A 196 7.80 0.64 -14.96
N SER A 197 8.25 -0.57 -14.59
CA SER A 197 7.39 -1.61 -14.00
C SER A 197 6.96 -1.32 -12.55
N MET A 198 7.61 -0.36 -11.87
CA MET A 198 7.31 -0.06 -10.47
C MET A 198 5.97 0.70 -10.33
N THR A 199 4.91 -0.03 -9.96
CA THR A 199 3.60 0.58 -9.66
C THR A 199 3.53 1.01 -8.19
N ASN A 200 2.58 1.91 -7.87
CA ASN A 200 2.33 2.33 -6.48
C ASN A 200 1.98 1.12 -5.59
N SER A 201 1.22 0.16 -6.11
CA SER A 201 0.85 -1.08 -5.40
C SER A 201 2.06 -1.96 -5.10
N LEU A 202 3.05 -2.01 -6.01
CA LEU A 202 4.31 -2.73 -5.77
C LEU A 202 5.19 -2.01 -4.73
N LYS A 203 5.21 -0.67 -4.73
CA LYS A 203 5.90 0.11 -3.69
C LYS A 203 5.27 -0.13 -2.32
N GLU A 204 3.94 -0.18 -2.27
CA GLU A 204 3.21 -0.46 -1.03
C GLU A 204 3.49 -1.89 -0.55
N ALA A 205 3.44 -2.87 -1.45
CA ALA A 205 3.79 -4.26 -1.14
C ALA A 205 5.22 -4.39 -0.61
N LEU A 206 6.19 -3.70 -1.22
CA LEU A 206 7.57 -3.67 -0.75
C LEU A 206 7.70 -3.00 0.63
N ALA A 207 6.97 -1.92 0.88
CA ALA A 207 6.96 -1.25 2.18
C ALA A 207 6.44 -2.19 3.28
N GLU A 208 5.34 -2.91 3.03
CA GLU A 208 4.80 -3.93 3.95
C GLU A 208 5.81 -5.06 4.21
N LEU A 209 6.51 -5.53 3.16
CA LEU A 209 7.57 -6.53 3.32
C LEU A 209 8.75 -6.02 4.16
N TYR A 210 9.12 -4.74 4.03
CA TYR A 210 10.12 -4.14 4.90
C TYR A 210 9.66 -4.03 6.36
N VAL A 211 8.39 -3.76 6.61
CA VAL A 211 7.83 -3.79 7.98
C VAL A 211 7.95 -5.19 8.57
N ILE A 212 7.60 -6.23 7.79
CA ILE A 212 7.73 -7.65 8.21
C ILE A 212 9.19 -7.99 8.50
N ASN A 213 10.12 -7.54 7.65
CA ASN A 213 11.56 -7.78 7.82
C ASN A 213 12.24 -6.84 8.84
N SER A 214 11.47 -6.07 9.61
CA SER A 214 11.96 -5.08 10.60
C SER A 214 12.90 -3.99 10.03
N GLN A 215 12.82 -3.71 8.72
CA GLN A 215 13.58 -2.65 8.04
C GLN A 215 12.75 -1.36 7.96
N TYR A 216 12.45 -0.77 9.12
CA TYR A 216 11.46 0.31 9.21
C TYR A 216 11.86 1.61 8.48
N GLU A 217 13.15 1.94 8.40
CA GLU A 217 13.63 3.15 7.69
C GLU A 217 13.32 3.11 6.19
N LYS A 218 13.56 1.95 5.56
CA LYS A 218 13.24 1.74 4.14
C LYS A 218 11.74 1.71 3.90
N ALA A 219 10.98 1.11 4.81
CA ALA A 219 9.52 1.15 4.77
C ALA A 219 9.01 2.60 4.81
N LEU A 220 9.55 3.41 5.72
CA LEU A 220 9.21 4.82 5.87
C LEU A 220 9.47 5.60 4.58
N SER A 221 10.61 5.41 3.92
CA SER A 221 10.89 6.10 2.65
C SER A 221 9.83 5.81 1.58
N LEU A 222 9.38 4.57 1.47
CA LEU A 222 8.37 4.18 0.49
C LEU A 222 6.98 4.71 0.88
N PHE A 223 6.60 4.64 2.16
CA PHE A 223 5.32 5.19 2.61
C PHE A 223 5.26 6.72 2.46
N ALA A 224 6.36 7.42 2.71
CA ALA A 224 6.46 8.87 2.51
C ALA A 224 6.37 9.25 1.02
N GLU A 225 7.00 8.49 0.12
CA GLU A 225 6.85 8.69 -1.33
C GLU A 225 5.42 8.45 -1.81
N LEU A 226 4.75 7.45 -1.25
CA LEU A 226 3.35 7.12 -1.57
C LEU A 226 2.34 8.08 -0.95
N LEU A 227 2.80 9.02 -0.10
CA LEU A 227 1.96 9.99 0.61
C LEU A 227 0.80 9.29 1.33
N LYS A 228 1.11 8.22 2.07
CA LYS A 228 0.13 7.49 2.88
C LYS A 228 -0.07 8.22 4.23
N PRO A 229 -1.31 8.55 4.64
CA PRO A 229 -1.55 9.28 5.88
C PRO A 229 -1.06 8.53 7.13
N GLU A 230 -0.98 7.20 7.07
CA GLU A 230 -0.56 6.34 8.16
C GLU A 230 0.93 6.48 8.54
N VAL A 231 1.71 7.19 7.72
CA VAL A 231 3.14 7.45 7.94
C VAL A 231 3.41 8.09 9.30
N PHE A 232 2.56 9.01 9.74
CA PHE A 232 2.77 9.70 11.01
C PHE A 232 2.62 8.76 12.21
N GLU A 233 1.59 7.92 12.23
CA GLU A 233 1.43 6.90 13.27
C GLU A 233 2.58 5.87 13.23
N PHE A 234 3.06 5.54 12.02
CA PHE A 234 4.18 4.63 11.84
C PHE A 234 5.50 5.18 12.41
N ILE A 235 5.78 6.47 12.17
CA ILE A 235 6.95 7.18 12.73
C ILE A 235 6.92 7.13 14.26
N GLU A 236 5.80 7.50 14.86
CA GLU A 236 5.65 7.54 16.32
C GLU A 236 5.78 6.15 16.93
N LYS A 237 5.14 5.13 16.33
CA LYS A 237 5.16 3.75 16.81
C LYS A 237 6.55 3.12 16.81
N HIS A 238 7.37 3.43 15.81
CA HIS A 238 8.70 2.86 15.64
C HIS A 238 9.84 3.83 16.01
N SER A 239 9.51 5.02 16.53
CA SER A 239 10.44 6.07 16.95
C SER A 239 11.46 6.46 15.86
N LEU A 240 11.03 6.52 14.60
CA LEU A 240 11.90 6.74 13.42
C LEU A 240 12.19 8.21 13.15
N HIS A 241 12.37 9.01 14.20
CA HIS A 241 12.52 10.46 14.07
C HIS A 241 13.78 10.87 13.31
N ASP A 242 14.88 10.13 13.49
CA ASP A 242 16.13 10.34 12.75
C ASP A 242 15.98 10.03 11.26
N ALA A 243 15.12 9.09 10.87
CA ALA A 243 14.98 8.69 9.47
C ALA A 243 14.21 9.70 8.61
N ILE A 244 13.69 10.78 9.21
CA ILE A 244 12.82 11.79 8.58
C ILE A 244 13.62 12.93 7.95
N HIS A 245 14.91 13.08 8.28
CA HIS A 245 15.77 14.18 7.83
C HIS A 245 15.50 14.57 6.38
N ASP A 246 15.70 13.69 5.41
CA ASP A 246 15.51 13.93 3.97
C ASP A 246 14.06 13.86 3.44
N LYS A 247 13.05 13.68 4.31
CA LYS A 247 11.64 13.49 3.92
C LYS A 247 10.71 14.61 4.38
N VAL A 248 11.22 15.70 4.94
CA VAL A 248 10.44 16.85 5.45
C VAL A 248 9.42 17.34 4.42
N VAL A 249 9.85 17.53 3.16
CA VAL A 249 8.97 18.03 2.09
C VAL A 249 7.81 17.07 1.82
N ASN A 250 8.07 15.75 1.79
CA ASN A 250 7.03 14.75 1.52
C ASN A 250 5.99 14.72 2.66
N LEU A 251 6.44 14.81 3.92
CA LEU A 251 5.55 14.87 5.08
C LEU A 251 4.70 16.14 5.09
N MET A 252 5.31 17.29 4.79
CA MET A 252 4.61 18.58 4.72
C MET A 252 3.55 18.62 3.60
N LEU A 253 3.81 17.93 2.48
CA LEU A 253 2.85 17.77 1.39
C LEU A 253 1.70 16.83 1.74
N LEU A 254 1.96 15.82 2.57
CA LEU A 254 0.96 14.87 3.03
C LEU A 254 -0.03 15.53 4.02
N ASP A 255 0.49 16.09 5.10
CA ASP A 255 -0.29 16.84 6.09
C ASP A 255 0.61 17.88 6.77
N CYS A 256 0.49 19.12 6.33
CA CYS A 256 1.28 20.24 6.84
C CYS A 256 1.09 20.43 8.36
N LYS A 257 -0.12 20.26 8.90
CA LYS A 257 -0.36 20.52 10.33
C LYS A 257 0.31 19.46 11.20
N ARG A 258 0.13 18.18 10.85
CA ARG A 258 0.75 17.07 11.58
C ARG A 258 2.27 17.08 11.42
N ALA A 259 2.77 17.34 10.21
CA ALA A 259 4.20 17.43 9.95
C ALA A 259 4.86 18.56 10.73
N VAL A 260 4.28 19.77 10.72
CA VAL A 260 4.81 20.90 11.50
C VAL A 260 4.84 20.56 12.99
N HIS A 261 3.78 19.95 13.53
CA HIS A 261 3.74 19.55 14.93
C HIS A 261 4.87 18.55 15.28
N LEU A 262 5.07 17.53 14.44
CA LEU A 262 6.12 16.53 14.62
C LEU A 262 7.52 17.14 14.56
N LEU A 263 7.78 18.01 13.58
CA LEU A 263 9.06 18.70 13.42
C LEU A 263 9.35 19.64 14.61
N ILE A 264 8.31 20.27 15.15
CA ILE A 264 8.42 21.15 16.32
C ILE A 264 8.66 20.37 17.62
N GLN A 265 8.07 19.19 17.77
CA GLN A 265 8.32 18.35 18.94
C GLN A 265 9.74 17.80 18.96
N HIS A 266 10.28 17.47 17.79
CA HIS A 266 11.60 16.85 17.63
C HIS A 266 12.66 17.80 17.07
N ARG A 267 12.67 19.05 17.53
CA ARG A 267 13.64 20.10 17.11
C ARG A 267 15.11 19.75 17.36
N ASP A 268 15.37 18.95 18.39
CA ASP A 268 16.73 18.52 18.74
C ASP A 268 17.28 17.51 17.72
N ILE A 269 16.39 16.76 17.07
CA ILE A 269 16.72 15.78 16.03
C ILE A 269 16.79 16.50 14.69
N ILE A 270 15.73 17.22 14.33
CA ILE A 270 15.63 17.92 13.05
C ILE A 270 15.66 19.43 13.31
N PRO A 271 16.84 20.07 13.18
CA PRO A 271 16.98 21.48 13.51
C PRO A 271 16.26 22.37 12.48
N PRO A 272 15.80 23.58 12.89
CA PRO A 272 15.06 24.47 12.00
C PRO A 272 15.77 24.84 10.70
N TYR A 273 17.12 24.89 10.69
CA TYR A 273 17.86 25.21 9.47
C TYR A 273 17.69 24.15 8.39
N GLU A 274 17.64 22.88 8.78
CA GLU A 274 17.54 21.76 7.86
C GLU A 274 16.14 21.70 7.23
N VAL A 275 15.10 21.94 8.04
CA VAL A 275 13.71 22.04 7.58
C VAL A 275 13.56 23.16 6.55
N VAL A 276 14.09 24.35 6.85
CA VAL A 276 13.99 25.51 5.96
C VAL A 276 14.76 25.28 4.66
N GLU A 277 15.99 24.73 4.73
CA GLU A 277 16.80 24.41 3.56
C GLU A 277 16.08 23.45 2.61
N GLN A 278 15.49 22.38 3.13
CA GLN A 278 14.76 21.41 2.31
C GLN A 278 13.50 22.00 1.67
N LEU A 279 12.75 22.83 2.41
CA LEU A 279 11.55 23.50 1.87
C LEU A 279 11.91 24.53 0.79
N LEU A 280 13.05 25.21 0.90
CA LEU A 280 13.56 26.13 -0.13
C LEU A 280 13.98 25.38 -1.41
N HIS A 281 14.68 24.26 -1.25
CA HIS A 281 15.17 23.43 -2.37
C HIS A 281 14.10 22.54 -3.01
N ALA A 282 12.93 22.37 -2.39
CA ALA A 282 11.82 21.58 -2.94
C ALA A 282 11.46 22.06 -4.35
N SER A 283 11.65 21.23 -5.39
CA SER A 283 11.44 21.64 -6.79
C SER A 283 9.98 21.54 -7.26
N LYS A 284 9.10 20.88 -6.49
CA LYS A 284 7.71 20.63 -6.86
C LYS A 284 6.88 21.92 -6.79
N SER A 285 5.84 21.98 -7.62
CA SER A 285 4.91 23.12 -7.84
C SER A 285 4.04 23.51 -6.65
N CYS A 286 4.43 23.14 -5.44
CA CYS A 286 3.78 23.56 -4.21
C CYS A 286 4.19 24.99 -3.87
N ASP A 287 3.30 25.73 -3.21
CA ASP A 287 3.59 27.05 -2.65
C ASP A 287 4.61 26.89 -1.52
N LYS A 288 5.89 26.78 -1.87
CA LYS A 288 7.01 26.59 -0.90
C LYS A 288 6.97 27.65 0.18
N LYS A 289 6.65 28.88 -0.22
CA LYS A 289 6.45 30.03 0.65
C LYS A 289 5.33 29.80 1.68
N TYR A 290 4.22 29.18 1.28
CA TYR A 290 3.14 28.82 2.21
C TYR A 290 3.57 27.75 3.22
N LEU A 291 4.27 26.69 2.77
CA LEU A 291 4.78 25.66 3.69
C LEU A 291 5.82 26.22 4.67
N LEU A 292 6.71 27.10 4.18
CA LEU A 292 7.66 27.83 5.02
C LEU A 292 6.94 28.71 6.04
N HIS A 293 5.89 29.43 5.62
CA HIS A 293 5.10 30.24 6.55
C HIS A 293 4.50 29.38 7.64
N GLN A 294 3.84 28.27 7.30
CA GLN A 294 3.18 27.41 8.29
C GLN A 294 4.17 26.87 9.32
N TYR A 295 5.34 26.42 8.86
CA TYR A 295 6.40 25.94 9.75
C TYR A 295 6.97 27.05 10.63
N LEU A 296 7.39 28.18 10.03
CA LEU A 296 8.02 29.28 10.76
C LEU A 296 7.05 29.97 11.73
N HIS A 297 5.77 30.07 11.38
CA HIS A 297 4.74 30.60 12.27
C HIS A 297 4.59 29.73 13.52
N ALA A 298 4.39 28.43 13.35
CA ALA A 298 4.27 27.52 14.47
C ALA A 298 5.58 27.40 15.28
N LEU A 299 6.74 27.53 14.62
CA LEU A 299 8.04 27.61 15.29
C LEU A 299 8.08 28.81 16.26
N PHE A 300 7.67 29.98 15.77
CA PHE A 300 7.63 31.24 16.50
C PHE A 300 6.63 31.22 17.67
N GLU A 301 5.46 30.60 17.51
CA GLU A 301 4.47 30.47 18.60
C GLU A 301 5.00 29.67 19.79
N VAL A 302 5.82 28.66 19.54
CA VAL A 302 6.39 27.80 20.58
C VAL A 302 7.71 28.35 21.13
N ASP A 303 8.57 28.92 20.28
CA ASP A 303 9.81 29.56 20.68
C ASP A 303 10.18 30.72 19.75
N ILE A 304 10.12 31.93 20.31
CA ILE A 304 10.43 33.20 19.63
C ILE A 304 11.89 33.24 19.14
N HIS A 305 12.81 32.53 19.78
CA HIS A 305 14.24 32.58 19.46
C HIS A 305 14.72 31.45 18.55
N ALA A 306 13.97 30.33 18.47
CA ALA A 306 14.34 29.18 17.65
C ALA A 306 14.42 29.52 16.14
N GLY A 307 13.64 30.50 15.69
CA GLY A 307 13.60 30.98 14.31
C GLY A 307 14.36 32.28 14.05
N LYS A 308 15.22 32.75 14.98
CA LYS A 308 15.81 34.10 14.95
C LYS A 308 16.46 34.48 13.61
N ASP A 309 17.15 33.54 12.97
CA ASP A 309 17.88 33.77 11.73
C ASP A 309 16.95 33.85 10.50
N TYR A 310 15.69 33.41 10.67
CA TYR A 310 14.66 33.39 9.65
C TYR A 310 13.61 34.49 9.81
N HIS A 311 13.72 35.36 10.81
CA HIS A 311 12.74 36.41 11.06
C HIS A 311 12.60 37.42 9.90
N ASP A 312 13.68 37.70 9.18
CA ASP A 312 13.65 38.50 7.95
C ASP A 312 12.79 37.86 6.86
N MET A 313 12.91 36.53 6.70
CA MET A 313 12.12 35.77 5.73
C MET A 313 10.67 35.66 6.20
N GLN A 314 10.46 35.43 7.49
CA GLN A 314 9.12 35.31 8.05
C GLN A 314 8.33 36.60 7.94
N LEU A 315 8.98 37.76 8.01
CA LEU A 315 8.35 39.06 7.78
C LEU A 315 7.80 39.19 6.35
N GLU A 316 8.57 38.77 5.34
CA GLU A 316 8.09 38.71 3.94
C GLU A 316 6.89 37.77 3.80
N LEU A 317 6.95 36.61 4.46
CA LEU A 317 5.90 35.61 4.41
C LEU A 317 4.62 36.08 5.10
N TYR A 318 4.68 36.73 6.25
CA TYR A 318 3.50 37.34 6.88
C TYR A 318 2.89 38.41 5.99
N ALA A 319 3.72 39.23 5.34
CA ALA A 319 3.24 40.22 4.40
C ALA A 319 2.53 39.61 3.18
N ASP A 320 2.91 38.39 2.75
CA ASP A 320 2.29 37.65 1.64
C ASP A 320 1.00 36.91 2.05
N TYR A 321 0.98 36.23 3.20
CA TYR A 321 -0.11 35.29 3.55
C TYR A 321 -0.96 35.69 4.75
N GLU A 322 -0.38 36.36 5.76
CA GLU A 322 -1.10 36.68 6.99
C GLU A 322 -0.70 38.06 7.56
N PRO A 323 -1.14 39.16 6.92
CA PRO A 323 -0.75 40.52 7.32
C PRO A 323 -1.16 40.89 8.76
N ARG A 324 -2.22 40.26 9.28
CA ARG A 324 -2.73 40.51 10.64
C ARG A 324 -1.71 40.18 11.73
N MET A 325 -0.78 39.25 11.44
CA MET A 325 0.25 38.83 12.38
C MET A 325 1.51 39.70 12.33
N LEU A 326 1.60 40.66 11.40
CA LEU A 326 2.77 41.54 11.25
C LEU A 326 3.02 42.39 12.51
N LEU A 327 2.03 43.15 12.99
CA LEU A 327 2.22 43.98 14.20
C LEU A 327 2.55 43.16 15.45
N PRO A 328 1.85 42.05 15.78
CA PRO A 328 2.24 41.16 16.87
C PRO A 328 3.68 40.65 16.74
N PHE A 329 4.09 40.25 15.53
CA PHE A 329 5.43 39.77 15.25
C PHE A 329 6.49 40.86 15.44
N LEU A 330 6.27 42.06 14.87
CA LEU A 330 7.19 43.21 14.98
C LEU A 330 7.37 43.66 16.44
N ARG A 331 6.31 43.59 17.26
CA ARG A 331 6.39 43.93 18.69
C ARG A 331 7.23 42.94 19.49
N THR A 332 7.13 41.65 19.16
CA THR A 332 7.72 40.55 19.91
C THR A 332 9.15 40.23 19.46
N SER A 333 9.40 40.25 18.16
CA SER A 333 10.71 39.95 17.58
C SER A 333 11.62 41.20 17.58
N GLN A 334 12.93 40.98 17.72
CA GLN A 334 13.97 42.02 17.58
C GLN A 334 15.03 41.65 16.54
N HIS A 335 14.90 40.51 15.87
CA HIS A 335 15.96 39.95 15.02
C HIS A 335 15.71 40.17 13.52
N TYR A 336 14.92 41.18 13.16
CA TYR A 336 14.63 41.53 11.77
C TYR A 336 15.26 42.86 11.37
N ARG A 337 15.59 43.02 10.09
CA ARG A 337 16.15 44.24 9.51
C ARG A 337 15.06 45.28 9.28
N LEU A 338 15.16 46.42 9.98
CA LEU A 338 14.21 47.54 9.89
C LEU A 338 14.13 48.11 8.47
N ASP A 339 15.26 48.32 7.79
CA ASP A 339 15.28 48.88 6.43
C ASP A 339 14.49 48.01 5.43
N LYS A 340 14.70 46.70 5.51
CA LYS A 340 14.04 45.72 4.63
C LYS A 340 12.55 45.63 4.92
N ALA A 341 12.18 45.65 6.20
CA ALA A 341 10.78 45.68 6.63
C ALA A 341 10.06 46.93 6.08
N TYR A 342 10.70 48.09 6.18
CA TYR A 342 10.16 49.34 5.66
C TYR A 342 9.93 49.28 4.15
N GLU A 343 10.89 48.77 3.36
CA GLU A 343 10.74 48.60 1.92
C GLU A 343 9.54 47.70 1.54
N ILE A 344 9.39 46.56 2.22
CA ILE A 344 8.28 45.62 1.98
C ILE A 344 6.94 46.29 2.31
N PHE A 345 6.86 46.96 3.45
CA PHE A 345 5.63 47.61 3.88
C PHE A 345 5.29 48.82 3.00
N ALA A 346 6.29 49.57 2.53
CA ALA A 346 6.12 50.65 1.57
C ALA A 346 5.56 50.16 0.23
N GLN A 347 6.08 49.05 -0.29
CA GLN A 347 5.62 48.45 -1.55
C GLN A 347 4.18 47.91 -1.47
N LYS A 348 3.79 47.39 -0.30
CA LYS A 348 2.47 46.78 -0.06
C LYS A 348 1.45 47.71 0.60
N GLU A 349 1.81 48.96 0.82
CA GLU A 349 0.98 49.98 1.45
C GLU A 349 0.48 49.61 2.87
N PHE A 350 1.27 48.86 3.64
CA PHE A 350 0.99 48.54 5.05
C PHE A 350 1.36 49.72 5.97
N VAL A 351 0.47 50.73 6.02
CA VAL A 351 0.80 52.02 6.63
C VAL A 351 0.99 51.95 8.15
N LYS A 352 0.20 51.15 8.88
CA LYS A 352 0.33 51.03 10.35
C LYS A 352 1.66 50.36 10.74
N GLU A 353 2.05 49.34 9.98
CA GLU A 353 3.31 48.63 10.14
C GLU A 353 4.51 49.50 9.73
N GLN A 354 4.38 50.33 8.68
CA GLN A 354 5.39 51.34 8.31
C GLN A 354 5.67 52.30 9.46
N VAL A 355 4.63 52.87 10.06
CA VAL A 355 4.73 53.81 11.19
C VAL A 355 5.44 53.17 12.37
N PHE A 356 5.09 51.91 12.69
CA PHE A 356 5.75 51.17 13.75
C PHE A 356 7.26 50.98 13.50
N VAL A 357 7.64 50.61 12.27
CA VAL A 357 9.05 50.43 11.90
C VAL A 357 9.80 51.77 11.92
N LEU A 358 9.22 52.85 11.37
CA LEU A 358 9.82 54.19 11.37
C LEU A 358 10.05 54.71 12.79
N GLY A 359 9.11 54.45 13.71
CA GLY A 359 9.27 54.75 15.14
C GLY A 359 10.48 54.04 15.73
N ARG A 360 10.69 52.75 15.41
CA ARG A 360 11.87 51.99 15.87
C ARG A 360 13.18 52.37 15.18
N MET A 361 13.13 52.92 13.97
CA MET A 361 14.30 53.46 13.28
C MET A 361 14.75 54.82 13.83
N GLY A 362 13.94 55.47 14.68
CA GLY A 362 14.18 56.83 15.16
C GLY A 362 13.73 57.92 14.20
N ASN A 363 13.05 57.57 13.10
CA ASN A 363 12.54 58.50 12.10
C ASN A 363 11.12 58.96 12.45
N ALA A 364 10.93 59.44 13.68
CA ALA A 364 9.60 59.74 14.22
C ALA A 364 8.86 60.87 13.47
N LYS A 365 9.59 61.85 12.90
CA LYS A 365 9.02 62.93 12.07
C LYS A 365 8.41 62.40 10.76
N GLU A 366 9.07 61.43 10.13
CA GLU A 366 8.54 60.75 8.93
C GLU A 366 7.40 59.78 9.26
N ALA A 367 7.47 59.12 10.42
CA ALA A 367 6.37 58.29 10.92
C ALA A 367 5.09 59.14 11.10
N LEU A 368 5.22 60.27 11.78
CA LEU A 368 4.12 61.20 12.04
C LEU A 368 3.53 61.78 10.73
N SER A 369 4.39 62.19 9.80
CA SER A 369 3.91 62.67 8.50
C SER A 369 3.22 61.57 7.69
N THR A 370 3.63 60.31 7.86
CA THR A 370 2.98 59.16 7.22
C THR A 370 1.59 58.92 7.82
N ILE A 371 1.41 59.03 9.15
CA ILE A 371 0.09 58.91 9.79
C ILE A 371 -0.85 60.01 9.27
N ILE A 372 -0.41 61.27 9.31
CA ILE A 372 -1.25 62.42 8.95
C ILE A 372 -1.60 62.44 7.45
N ASN A 373 -0.65 62.07 6.58
CA ASN A 373 -0.86 62.15 5.14
C ASN A 373 -1.48 60.90 4.51
N LYS A 374 -1.29 59.71 5.10
CA LYS A 374 -1.78 58.45 4.52
C LYS A 374 -2.86 57.74 5.34
N LEU A 375 -2.77 57.73 6.67
CA LEU A 375 -3.81 57.11 7.52
C LEU A 375 -4.99 58.05 7.76
N GLU A 376 -4.72 59.37 7.73
CA GLU A 376 -5.70 60.40 8.05
C GLU A 376 -6.38 60.18 9.43
N ASP A 377 -5.68 59.50 10.34
CA ASP A 377 -6.16 59.17 11.69
C ASP A 377 -5.44 60.02 12.74
N ILE A 378 -6.13 61.02 13.27
CA ILE A 378 -5.59 61.91 14.32
C ILE A 378 -5.41 61.17 15.64
N GLN A 379 -6.28 60.22 15.98
CA GLN A 379 -6.20 59.51 17.26
C GLN A 379 -4.92 58.67 17.30
N GLU A 380 -4.62 57.95 16.23
CA GLU A 380 -3.38 57.18 16.09
C GLU A 380 -2.14 58.09 16.07
N ALA A 381 -2.23 59.30 15.48
CA ALA A 381 -1.15 60.29 15.51
C ALA A 381 -0.89 60.82 16.94
N VAL A 382 -1.94 61.10 17.70
CA VAL A 382 -1.85 61.55 19.10
C VAL A 382 -1.29 60.46 19.99
N GLU A 383 -1.76 59.21 19.84
CA GLU A 383 -1.23 58.05 20.57
C GLU A 383 0.26 57.86 20.27
N PHE A 384 0.67 57.91 18.99
CA PHE A 384 2.06 57.77 18.59
C PHE A 384 2.96 58.85 19.21
N VAL A 385 2.58 60.13 19.14
CA VAL A 385 3.37 61.22 19.74
C VAL A 385 3.42 61.09 21.27
N THR A 386 2.33 60.64 21.89
CA THR A 386 2.28 60.38 23.33
C THR A 386 3.22 59.25 23.75
N GLU A 387 3.30 58.17 22.97
CA GLU A 387 4.20 57.03 23.22
C GLU A 387 5.68 57.37 23.03
N GLN A 388 6.04 58.29 22.12
CA GLN A 388 7.43 58.67 21.85
C GLN A 388 8.02 59.65 22.88
N HIS A 389 7.20 60.30 23.72
CA HIS A 389 7.62 61.26 24.74
C HIS A 389 8.56 62.38 24.23
N ASP A 390 8.32 62.87 23.01
CA ASP A 390 9.12 63.94 22.37
C ASP A 390 8.27 65.20 22.13
N ASP A 391 8.62 66.30 22.80
CA ASP A 391 7.93 67.58 22.69
C ASP A 391 8.04 68.20 21.28
N GLU A 392 9.11 67.91 20.53
CA GLU A 392 9.25 68.41 19.14
C GLU A 392 8.24 67.78 18.18
N LEU A 393 7.81 66.54 18.46
CA LEU A 393 6.79 65.84 17.67
C LEU A 393 5.40 66.43 17.89
N TRP A 394 5.12 66.98 19.07
CA TRP A 394 3.87 67.72 19.34
C TRP A 394 3.79 68.99 18.50
N ASP A 395 4.89 69.76 18.43
CA ASP A 395 4.97 70.96 17.59
C ASP A 395 4.82 70.63 16.09
N GLU A 396 5.36 69.49 15.67
CA GLU A 396 5.23 68.99 14.29
C GLU A 396 3.78 68.56 13.99
N LEU A 397 3.13 67.84 14.91
CA LEU A 397 1.72 67.44 14.79
C LEU A 397 0.82 68.66 14.66
N ILE A 398 1.00 69.66 15.52
CA ILE A 398 0.24 70.92 15.47
C ILE A 398 0.46 71.62 14.11
N ARG A 399 1.71 71.72 13.64
CA ARG A 399 2.01 72.34 12.33
C ARG A 399 1.34 71.61 11.17
N GLN A 400 1.31 70.28 11.16
CA GLN A 400 0.69 69.50 10.09
C GLN A 400 -0.85 69.51 10.17
N CYS A 401 -1.44 69.47 11.37
CA CYS A 401 -2.90 69.65 11.55
C CYS A 401 -3.38 71.03 11.10
N LEU A 402 -2.57 72.08 11.31
CA LEU A 402 -2.87 73.43 10.80
C LEU A 402 -2.87 73.51 9.27
N GLN A 403 -2.12 72.65 8.57
CA GLN A 403 -2.10 72.58 7.11
C GLN A 403 -3.27 71.76 6.54
N LYS A 404 -3.86 70.85 7.32
CA LYS A 404 -5.06 70.06 6.97
C LYS A 404 -6.14 70.21 8.07
N PRO A 405 -6.82 71.37 8.15
CA PRO A 405 -7.84 71.61 9.18
C PRO A 405 -9.08 70.71 9.07
N GLU A 406 -9.31 70.08 7.91
CA GLU A 406 -10.43 69.15 7.67
C GLU A 406 -10.37 67.90 8.58
N MET A 407 -9.17 67.49 9.01
CA MET A 407 -8.99 66.30 9.84
C MET A 407 -9.36 66.51 11.32
N VAL A 408 -9.36 67.76 11.81
CA VAL A 408 -9.56 68.08 13.24
C VAL A 408 -11.05 68.15 13.63
N ILE A 409 -11.95 67.95 12.65
CA ILE A 409 -13.37 68.28 12.78
C ILE A 409 -14.27 67.05 13.06
N GLU A 410 -13.74 65.82 13.14
CA GLU A 410 -14.49 64.64 13.61
C GLU A 410 -14.25 64.28 15.08
#